data_AF-A0A9D1CBE4-F1
#
_entry.id   AF-A0A9D1CBE4-F1
#
_cell.length_a   1.000
_cell.length_b   1.000
_cell.length_c   1.000
_cell.angle_alpha   90.00
_cell.angle_beta   90.00
_cell.angle_gamma   90.00
#
_symmetry.space_group_name_H-M   'P 1'
#
loop_
_entity.id
_entity.type
_entity.pdbx_description
1 polymer ?
#
loop_
_entity_poly.entity_id
_entity_poly.type
_entity_poly.pdbx_seq_one_letter_code
_entity_poly.pdbx_strand_id
1 'polypeptide(L)' 'ERFHKTILNEFYQITFRKKHYSTMEALQKDLYDWIKSYNNDRTHQGKMCCGRTPMETLLDGKSTWAEKNLA' A
#
# COMPACT_ATOMS: atom_id res chain seq x y z
N GLU A 1 4.80 -4.82 -8.89
CA GLU A 1 3.87 -3.68 -8.90
C GLU A 1 4.65 -2.37 -8.98
N ARG A 2 4.08 -1.29 -9.52
CA ARG A 2 4.72 0.04 -9.59
C ARG A 2 4.07 1.01 -8.61
N PHE A 3 4.25 0.78 -7.31
CA PHE A 3 3.57 1.52 -6.23
C PHE A 3 3.65 3.05 -6.37
N HIS A 4 4.83 3.61 -6.68
CA HIS A 4 4.99 5.07 -6.87
C HIS A 4 4.09 5.65 -7.97
N LYS A 5 3.82 4.89 -9.04
CA LYS A 5 2.87 5.31 -10.08
C LYS A 5 1.43 5.17 -9.59
N THR A 6 1.13 4.11 -8.84
CA THR A 6 -0.20 3.86 -8.26
C THR A 6 -0.59 4.97 -7.28
N ILE A 7 0.24 5.27 -6.27
CA ILE A 7 -0.03 6.32 -5.29
C ILE A 7 -0.15 7.72 -5.92
N LEU A 8 0.65 8.02 -6.95
CA LEU A 8 0.53 9.27 -7.69
C LEU A 8 -0.84 9.39 -8.38
N ASN A 9 -1.24 8.36 -9.12
CA ASN A 9 -2.43 8.39 -9.96
C ASN A 9 -3.73 8.25 -9.14
N GLU A 10 -3.72 7.41 -8.11
CA GLU A 10 -4.92 7.03 -7.36
C GLU A 10 -5.11 7.86 -6.08
N PHE A 11 -4.03 8.39 -5.48
CA PHE A 11 -4.13 9.25 -4.32
C PHE A 11 -3.82 10.71 -4.69
N TYR A 12 -2.56 11.07 -4.93
CA TYR A 12 -2.15 12.49 -4.98
C TYR A 12 -2.89 13.30 -6.05
N GLN A 13 -2.98 12.81 -7.28
CA GLN A 13 -3.68 13.52 -8.35
C GLN A 13 -5.17 13.72 -8.07
N ILE A 14 -5.82 12.74 -7.44
CA ILE A 14 -7.26 12.81 -7.13
C ILE A 14 -7.48 13.73 -5.94
N THR A 15 -6.71 13.53 -4.87
CA THR A 15 -6.83 14.21 -3.60
C THR A 15 -6.57 15.71 -3.74
N PHE A 16 -5.50 16.11 -4.43
CA PHE A 16 -5.20 17.53 -4.64
C PHE A 16 -6.19 18.25 -5.58
N ARG A 17 -6.99 17.53 -6.37
CA ARG A 17 -8.10 18.11 -7.12
C ARG A 17 -9.38 18.28 -6.29
N LYS A 18 -9.57 17.46 -5.24
CA LYS A 18 -10.81 17.41 -4.45
C LYS A 18 -10.74 18.20 -3.16
N LYS A 19 -9.57 18.31 -2.54
CA LYS A 19 -9.39 18.89 -1.22
C LYS A 19 -8.16 19.79 -1.20
N HIS A 20 -8.35 21.01 -0.71
CA HIS A 20 -7.25 21.90 -0.38
C HIS A 20 -6.72 21.56 1.02
N TYR A 21 -5.41 21.37 1.13
CA TYR A 21 -4.75 21.08 2.41
C TYR A 21 -4.02 22.32 2.89
N SER A 22 -4.41 22.83 4.06
CA SER A 22 -3.75 23.96 4.71
C SER A 22 -2.54 23.55 5.57
N THR A 23 -2.45 22.28 5.95
CA THR A 23 -1.34 21.74 6.76
C THR A 23 -0.88 20.38 6.24
N MET A 24 0.36 20.03 6.55
CA MET A 24 0.94 18.74 6.17
C MET A 24 0.28 17.59 6.89
N GLU A 25 -0.11 17.78 8.15
CA GLU A 25 -0.72 16.75 9.00
C GLU A 25 -2.06 16.30 8.43
N ALA A 26 -2.84 17.23 7.87
CA ALA A 26 -4.10 16.92 7.22
C ALA A 26 -3.91 16.05 5.96
N LEU A 27 -2.86 16.31 5.18
CA LEU A 27 -2.51 15.48 4.01
C LEU A 27 -2.00 14.11 4.45
N GLN A 28 -1.12 14.08 5.47
CA GLN A 28 -0.59 12.84 6.02
C GLN A 28 -1.70 11.94 6.54
N LYS A 29 -2.69 12.48 7.26
CA LYS A 29 -3.82 11.69 7.77
C LYS A 29 -4.56 10.97 6.64
N ASP A 30 -4.96 11.69 5.60
CA ASP A 30 -5.69 11.10 4.48
C ASP A 30 -4.82 10.09 3.72
N LEU A 31 -3.51 10.35 3.64
CA LEU A 31 -2.55 9.41 3.05
C LEU A 31 -2.41 8.13 3.87
N TYR A 32 -2.34 8.23 5.20
CA TYR A 32 -2.29 7.07 6.09
C TYR A 32 -3.53 6.20 5.94
N ASP A 33 -4.71 6.81 5.91
CA ASP A 33 -5.97 6.11 5.72
C ASP A 33 -6.00 5.38 4.36
N TRP A 34 -5.55 6.04 3.29
CA TRP A 34 -5.44 5.42 1.95
C TRP A 34 -4.42 4.28 1.89
N ILE A 35 -3.24 4.45 2.49
CA ILE A 35 -2.21 3.40 2.55
C ILE A 35 -2.74 2.20 3.33
N LYS A 36 -3.47 2.42 4.43
CA LYS A 36 -4.05 1.33 5.21
C LYS A 36 -5.01 0.49 4.37
N SER A 37 -5.91 1.12 3.61
CA SER A 37 -6.81 0.37 2.72
C SER A 37 -6.06 -0.32 1.58
N TYR A 38 -5.07 0.35 0.98
CA TYR A 38 -4.25 -0.23 -0.08
C TYR A 38 -3.55 -1.52 0.39
N ASN A 39 -3.01 -1.50 1.61
CA ASN A 39 -2.23 -2.59 2.17
C ASN A 39 -3.07 -3.78 2.66
N ASN A 40 -4.31 -3.55 3.09
CA ASN A 40 -5.13 -4.58 3.76
C ASN A 40 -6.40 -4.99 3.02
N ASP A 41 -6.93 -4.15 2.12
CA ASP A 41 -8.23 -4.41 1.49
C ASP A 41 -8.08 -4.70 0.00
N ARG A 42 -7.01 -4.22 -0.64
CA ARG A 42 -6.80 -4.37 -2.08
C ARG A 42 -6.04 -5.65 -2.40
N THR A 43 -6.72 -6.57 -3.08
CA THR A 43 -6.09 -7.75 -3.66
C THR A 43 -5.37 -7.41 -4.97
N HIS A 44 -4.12 -7.83 -5.13
CA HIS A 44 -3.37 -7.62 -6.37
C HIS A 44 -3.18 -8.94 -7.13
N GLN A 45 -3.69 -9.01 -8.35
CA GLN A 45 -3.56 -10.18 -9.23
C GLN A 45 -2.17 -10.29 -9.90
N GLY A 46 -1.20 -9.47 -9.49
CA GLY A 46 0.16 -9.52 -10.02
C GLY A 46 0.91 -10.77 -9.57
N LYS A 47 1.93 -11.17 -10.34
CA LYS A 47 2.77 -12.37 -10.11
C LYS A 47 3.29 -12.54 -8.68
N MET A 48 3.49 -11.44 -7.93
CA MET A 48 4.03 -11.48 -6.58
C MET A 48 2.95 -11.69 -5.50
N CYS A 49 1.78 -11.07 -5.68
CA CYS A 49 0.72 -11.10 -4.67
C CYS A 49 -0.29 -12.22 -4.92
N CYS A 50 -0.46 -12.66 -6.17
CA CYS A 50 -1.29 -13.82 -6.53
C CYS A 50 -2.73 -13.72 -6.00
N GLY A 51 -3.34 -12.54 -6.07
CA GLY A 51 -4.70 -12.29 -5.56
C GLY A 51 -4.76 -11.99 -4.06
N ARG A 52 -3.62 -11.99 -3.35
CA ARG A 52 -3.52 -11.55 -1.96
C ARG A 52 -3.29 -10.04 -1.88
N THR A 53 -3.49 -9.52 -0.68
CA THR A 53 -3.17 -8.13 -0.34
C THR A 53 -1.66 -7.96 -0.16
N PRO A 54 -1.13 -6.72 -0.23
CA PRO A 54 0.28 -6.46 0.03
C PRO A 54 0.72 -6.94 1.41
N MET A 55 -0.12 -6.76 2.45
CA MET A 55 0.22 -7.23 3.80
C MET A 55 0.25 -8.74 3.94
N GLU A 56 -0.72 -9.46 3.37
CA GLU A 56 -0.70 -10.92 3.36
C GLU A 56 0.57 -11.44 2.67
N THR A 57 0.94 -10.83 1.55
CA THR A 57 2.16 -11.18 0.81
C THR A 57 3.42 -10.92 1.65
N LEU A 58 3.47 -9.82 2.39
CA LEU A 58 4.59 -9.47 3.26
C LEU A 58 4.74 -10.45 4.43
N LEU A 59 3.65 -10.79 5.10
CA LEU A 59 3.65 -11.72 6.24
C LEU A 59 4.08 -13.12 5.82
N ASP A 60 3.58 -13.60 4.68
CA ASP A 60 3.98 -14.89 4.09
C ASP A 60 5.47 -14.93 3.75
N GLY A 61 5.98 -13.86 3.12
CA GLY A 61 7.41 -13.71 2.83
C GLY A 61 8.27 -13.68 4.10
N LYS A 62 7.79 -13.05 5.18
CA LYS A 62 8.47 -13.01 6.47
C LYS A 62 8.55 -14.39 7.13
N SER A 63 7.46 -15.18 7.08
CA SER A 63 7.46 -16.57 7.59
C SER A 63 8.46 -17.42 6.82
N THR A 64 8.38 -17.38 5.49
CA THR A 64 9.27 -18.13 4.59
C THR A 64 10.75 -17.77 4.83
N TRP A 65 11.05 -16.49 5.08
CA TRP A 65 12.41 -16.06 5.41
C TRP A 65 12.85 -16.61 6.78
N ALA A 66 12.00 -16.53 7.80
CA ALA A 66 12.34 -17.02 9.14
C ALA A 66 12.65 -18.52 9.12
N GLU A 67 11.84 -19.31 8.41
CA GLU A 67 12.06 -20.76 8.23
C GLU A 67 13.41 -21.07 7.56
N LYS A 68 13.82 -20.26 6.59
CA LYS A 68 15.09 -20.45 5.86
C LYS A 68 16.33 -19.99 6.62
N ASN A 69 16.21 -19.04 7.55
CA ASN A 69 17.33 -18.52 8.36
C ASN A 69 17.50 -19.25 9.70
N LEU A 70 16.66 -20.25 9.98
CA LEU A 70 16.80 -21.16 11.11
C LEU A 70 17.67 -22.39 10.78
N ALA A 71 18.36 -22.37 9.64
CA ALA A 71 19.31 -23.40 9.18
C ALA A 71 20.76 -22.93 9.32
#